data_AF-A0AAV2RVH5-F1
#
_entry.id   AF-A0AAV2RVH5-F1
#
_cell.length_a   1.000
_cell.length_b   1.000
_cell.length_c   1.000
_cell.angle_alpha   90.00
_cell.angle_beta   90.00
_cell.angle_gamma   90.00
#
_symmetry.space_group_name_H-M   'P 1'
#
loop_
_entity.id
_entity.type
_entity.pdbx_description
1 polymer ?
#
loop_
_entity_poly.entity_id
_entity_poly.type
_entity_poly.pdbx_seq_one_letter_code
_entity_poly.pdbx_strand_id
1 'polypeptide(L)'
;DRVSALKVLTLSMLCPELKDLVLTHKFLEVDLDRSMADYTTTPTRITTHLSQLTQLKHLTLKNVCSRSVGQVVRAVGHQLTALTVQCKGLDIPSIFSSCPNVKYLTMEGEECIA
;
A
#
# COMPACT_ATOMS: atom_id res chain seq x y z
N ASP A 1 3.05 3.11 -17.85
CA ASP A 1 2.34 3.78 -16.72
C ASP A 1 2.41 3.02 -15.42
N ARG A 2 3.63 2.86 -14.86
CA ARG A 2 3.86 2.23 -13.56
C ARG A 2 3.36 3.14 -12.42
N VAL A 3 2.92 2.56 -11.29
CA VAL A 3 2.89 3.28 -10.02
C VAL A 3 4.34 3.70 -9.78
N SER A 4 4.64 4.97 -10.02
CA SER A 4 6.02 5.44 -9.94
C SER A 4 6.36 5.55 -8.46
N ALA A 5 7.24 4.68 -7.99
CA ALA A 5 7.97 4.77 -6.73
C ALA A 5 8.32 6.22 -6.36
N LEU A 6 8.81 6.98 -7.35
CA LEU A 6 9.14 8.39 -7.23
C LEU A 6 7.95 9.24 -6.75
N LYS A 7 6.74 9.00 -7.24
CA LYS A 7 5.55 9.76 -6.82
C LYS A 7 5.21 9.52 -5.35
N VAL A 8 5.36 8.28 -4.87
CA VAL A 8 5.14 7.96 -3.45
C VAL A 8 6.18 8.63 -2.57
N LEU A 9 7.44 8.61 -3.02
CA LEU A 9 8.57 9.27 -2.37
C LEU A 9 8.39 10.81 -2.31
N THR A 10 7.96 11.41 -3.42
CA THR A 10 7.65 12.84 -3.49
C THR A 10 6.49 13.20 -2.56
N LEU A 11 5.42 12.41 -2.53
CA LEU A 11 4.28 12.65 -1.64
C LEU A 11 4.66 12.52 -0.16
N SER A 12 5.48 11.54 0.21
CA SER A 12 5.90 11.37 1.60
C SER A 12 6.77 12.52 2.11
N MET A 13 7.55 13.14 1.23
CA MET A 13 8.38 14.30 1.58
C MET A 13 7.62 15.63 1.53
N LEU A 14 6.76 15.84 0.53
CA LEU A 14 6.11 17.13 0.31
C LEU A 14 4.77 17.27 1.05
N CYS A 15 4.13 16.16 1.40
CA CYS A 15 2.79 16.15 1.98
C CYS A 15 2.71 15.16 3.17
N PRO A 16 3.45 15.39 4.26
CA PRO A 16 3.43 14.49 5.43
C PRO A 16 2.04 14.38 6.10
N GLU A 17 1.20 15.40 5.93
CA GLU A 17 -0.18 15.49 6.44
C GLU A 17 -1.21 14.78 5.53
N LEU A 18 -0.76 14.04 4.50
CA LEU A 18 -1.65 13.35 3.57
C LEU A 18 -2.52 12.31 4.30
N LYS A 19 -3.84 12.43 4.16
CA LYS A 19 -4.82 11.51 4.79
C LYS A 19 -5.28 10.40 3.84
N ASP A 20 -5.22 10.66 2.54
CA ASP A 20 -5.77 9.80 1.50
C ASP A 20 -4.68 9.49 0.47
N LEU A 21 -4.41 8.20 0.26
CA LEU A 21 -3.45 7.75 -0.76
C LEU A 21 -4.04 6.64 -1.62
N VAL A 22 -3.94 6.82 -2.93
CA VAL A 22 -4.38 5.84 -3.92
C VAL A 22 -3.19 5.40 -4.78
N LEU A 23 -2.80 4.15 -4.65
CA LEU A 23 -1.79 3.50 -5.48
C LEU A 23 -2.48 2.49 -6.39
N THR A 24 -2.61 2.82 -7.66
CA THR A 24 -3.29 1.99 -8.65
C THR A 24 -2.44 1.81 -9.90
N HIS A 25 -2.42 0.59 -10.42
CA HIS A 25 -1.82 0.30 -11.72
C HIS A 25 -2.89 -0.23 -12.68
N LYS A 26 -2.90 0.21 -13.94
CA LYS A 26 -4.01 -0.07 -14.88
C LYS A 26 -3.95 -1.45 -15.53
N PHE A 27 -2.75 -2.01 -15.74
CA PHE A 27 -2.59 -3.10 -16.71
C PHE A 27 -1.94 -4.37 -16.15
N LEU A 28 -1.15 -4.26 -15.09
CA LEU A 28 -0.37 -5.37 -14.54
C LEU A 28 -0.31 -5.30 -13.02
N GLU A 29 -0.17 -6.45 -12.38
CA GLU A 29 0.17 -6.52 -10.96
C GLU A 29 1.59 -5.98 -10.74
N VAL A 30 1.76 -5.12 -9.72
CA VAL A 30 3.03 -4.45 -9.42
C VAL A 30 3.56 -4.86 -8.06
N ASP A 31 4.85 -5.22 -8.02
CA ASP A 31 5.65 -5.27 -6.80
C ASP A 31 6.20 -3.87 -6.51
N LEU A 32 5.73 -3.27 -5.42
CA LEU A 32 6.05 -1.89 -5.06
C LEU A 32 7.53 -1.73 -4.65
N ASP A 33 8.13 -2.72 -4.02
CA ASP A 33 9.53 -2.66 -3.58
C ASP A 33 10.48 -2.85 -4.76
N ARG A 34 10.17 -3.78 -5.70
CA ARG A 34 10.93 -3.88 -6.96
C ARG A 34 10.85 -2.60 -7.78
N SER A 35 9.70 -1.93 -7.77
CA SER A 35 9.52 -0.66 -8.49
C SER A 35 10.35 0.48 -7.89
N MET A 36 10.77 0.39 -6.63
CA MET A 36 11.64 1.38 -5.95
C MET A 36 13.13 1.14 -6.23
N ALA A 37 13.55 -0.13 -6.35
CA ALA A 37 14.95 -0.51 -6.59
C ALA A 37 15.55 0.08 -7.87
N ASP A 38 14.70 0.40 -8.86
CA ASP A 38 15.13 1.01 -10.13
C ASP A 38 15.49 2.51 -10.00
N TYR A 39 15.13 3.19 -8.90
CA TYR A 39 15.20 4.66 -8.80
C TYR A 39 16.18 5.21 -7.75
N THR A 40 16.68 4.38 -6.83
CA THR A 40 17.53 4.84 -5.73
C THR A 40 18.83 4.06 -5.67
N THR A 41 19.96 4.76 -5.54
CA THR A 41 21.29 4.16 -5.33
C THR A 41 21.41 3.45 -3.97
N THR A 42 20.50 3.77 -3.06
CA THR A 42 20.28 3.07 -1.79
C THR A 42 18.98 2.28 -1.86
N PRO A 43 18.95 1.00 -1.50
CA PRO A 43 17.71 0.23 -1.50
C PRO A 43 16.77 0.76 -0.40
N THR A 44 15.87 1.67 -0.76
CA THR A 44 14.79 2.13 0.12
C THR A 44 13.52 1.36 -0.21
N ARG A 45 12.89 0.81 0.82
CA ARG A 45 11.61 0.10 0.67
C ARG A 45 10.48 1.11 0.65
N ILE A 46 9.42 0.82 -0.11
CA ILE A 46 8.26 1.73 -0.17
C ILE A 46 7.62 1.92 1.20
N THR A 47 7.70 0.89 2.06
CA THR A 47 7.19 0.89 3.42
C THR A 47 7.83 1.97 4.28
N THR A 48 9.13 2.25 4.10
CA THR A 48 9.84 3.30 4.84
C THR A 48 9.27 4.68 4.52
N HIS A 49 8.94 4.94 3.26
CA HIS A 49 8.35 6.22 2.85
C HIS A 49 6.88 6.32 3.30
N LEU A 50 6.12 5.24 3.19
CA LEU A 50 4.74 5.21 3.65
C LEU A 50 4.64 5.42 5.17
N SER A 51 5.59 4.92 5.96
CA SER A 51 5.63 5.18 7.41
C SER A 51 5.87 6.64 7.79
N GLN A 52 6.33 7.49 6.85
CA GLN A 52 6.46 8.93 7.09
C GLN A 52 5.11 9.66 6.98
N LEU A 53 4.10 9.05 6.34
CA LEU A 53 2.76 9.61 6.20
C LEU A 53 1.94 9.34 7.46
N THR A 54 2.32 9.92 8.60
CA THR A 54 1.74 9.60 9.93
C THR A 54 0.26 9.94 10.07
N GLN A 55 -0.27 10.81 9.19
CA GLN A 55 -1.68 11.19 9.15
C GLN A 55 -2.52 10.35 8.17
N LEU A 56 -1.92 9.39 7.46
CA LEU A 56 -2.65 8.58 6.48
C LEU A 56 -3.75 7.75 7.16
N LYS A 57 -5.00 7.98 6.71
CA LYS A 57 -6.20 7.32 7.22
C LYS A 57 -6.84 6.40 6.20
N HIS A 58 -6.76 6.75 4.91
CA HIS A 58 -7.37 6.00 3.84
C HIS A 58 -6.33 5.58 2.82
N LEU A 59 -6.26 4.27 2.57
CA LEU A 59 -5.32 3.69 1.61
C LEU A 59 -6.07 2.84 0.60
N THR A 60 -5.81 3.09 -0.68
CA THR A 60 -6.26 2.24 -1.78
C THR A 60 -5.07 1.65 -2.50
N LEU A 61 -5.01 0.32 -2.60
CA LEU A 61 -4.00 -0.42 -3.35
C LEU A 61 -4.71 -1.25 -4.42
N LYS A 62 -4.50 -0.95 -5.70
CA LYS A 62 -5.09 -1.69 -6.82
C LYS A 62 -4.05 -2.23 -7.79
N ASN A 63 -4.19 -3.52 -8.14
CA ASN A 63 -3.22 -4.26 -8.96
C ASN A 63 -1.80 -4.21 -8.35
N VAL A 64 -1.74 -4.41 -7.03
CA VAL A 64 -0.50 -4.52 -6.26
C VAL A 64 -0.38 -5.98 -5.80
N CYS A 65 0.81 -6.57 -5.86
CA CYS A 65 1.00 -7.95 -5.45
C CYS A 65 0.75 -8.15 -3.95
N SER A 66 0.30 -9.35 -3.56
CA SER A 66 -0.13 -9.64 -2.18
C SER A 66 1.00 -9.45 -1.17
N ARG A 67 2.23 -9.75 -1.57
CA ARG A 67 3.44 -9.48 -0.79
C ARG A 67 3.59 -8.00 -0.47
N SER A 68 3.50 -7.13 -1.48
CA SER A 68 3.62 -5.68 -1.28
C SER A 68 2.45 -5.14 -0.46
N VAL A 69 1.22 -5.61 -0.69
CA VAL A 69 0.07 -5.23 0.15
C VAL A 69 0.33 -5.60 1.61
N GLY A 70 0.73 -6.83 1.90
CA GLY A 70 1.00 -7.28 3.26
C GLY A 70 2.16 -6.56 3.95
N GLN A 71 3.14 -6.06 3.19
CA GLN A 71 4.21 -5.22 3.73
C GLN A 71 3.73 -3.79 4.03
N VAL A 72 2.97 -3.19 3.11
CA VAL A 72 2.40 -1.85 3.29
C VAL A 72 1.42 -1.83 4.46
N VAL A 73 0.53 -2.81 4.53
CA VAL A 73 -0.44 -2.96 5.62
C VAL A 73 0.26 -3.14 6.96
N ARG A 74 1.36 -3.91 7.04
CA ARG A 74 2.14 -3.97 8.29
C ARG A 74 2.80 -2.64 8.67
N ALA A 75 3.23 -1.84 7.69
CA ALA A 75 3.91 -0.58 7.95
C ALA A 75 2.94 0.52 8.44
N VAL A 76 1.77 0.66 7.81
CA VAL A 76 0.85 1.78 8.06
C VAL A 76 -0.53 1.36 8.54
N GLY A 77 -0.85 0.06 8.63
CA GLY A 77 -2.19 -0.42 8.95
C GLY A 77 -2.75 0.08 10.28
N HIS A 78 -1.88 0.26 11.27
CA HIS A 78 -2.25 0.72 12.62
C HIS A 78 -2.92 2.11 12.64
N GLN A 79 -2.66 2.97 11.65
CA GLN A 79 -3.21 4.32 11.57
C GLN A 79 -4.38 4.44 10.58
N LEU A 80 -4.63 3.41 9.77
CA LEU A 80 -5.70 3.41 8.76
C LEU A 80 -7.08 3.22 9.40
N THR A 81 -8.06 3.94 8.86
CA THR A 81 -9.49 3.79 9.16
C THR A 81 -10.27 3.22 7.98
N ALA A 82 -9.74 3.33 6.76
CA ALA A 82 -10.29 2.68 5.58
C ALA A 82 -9.17 2.08 4.71
N LEU A 83 -9.41 0.85 4.24
CA LEU A 83 -8.50 0.13 3.37
C LEU A 83 -9.27 -0.42 2.16
N THR A 84 -8.84 -0.10 0.95
CA THR A 84 -9.32 -0.73 -0.28
C THR A 84 -8.17 -1.48 -0.93
N VAL A 85 -8.35 -2.77 -1.20
CA VAL A 85 -7.32 -3.63 -1.78
C VAL A 85 -7.90 -4.40 -2.95
N GLN A 86 -7.21 -4.34 -4.09
CA GLN A 86 -7.49 -5.19 -5.25
C GLN A 86 -6.24 -6.01 -5.56
N CYS A 87 -6.25 -7.28 -5.15
CA CYS A 87 -5.08 -8.13 -5.16
C CYS A 87 -5.49 -9.61 -5.11
N LYS A 88 -4.75 -10.49 -5.79
CA LYS A 88 -4.93 -11.94 -5.74
C LYS A 88 -4.10 -12.56 -4.61
N GLY A 89 -4.65 -13.58 -3.93
CA GLY A 89 -3.92 -14.35 -2.90
C GLY A 89 -3.59 -13.52 -1.65
N LEU A 90 -4.56 -12.73 -1.21
CA LEU A 90 -4.43 -11.86 -0.05
C LEU A 90 -4.60 -12.64 1.26
N ASP A 91 -3.65 -12.51 2.18
CA ASP A 91 -3.76 -13.05 3.54
C ASP A 91 -4.63 -12.13 4.40
N ILE A 92 -5.94 -12.41 4.39
CA ILE A 92 -6.97 -11.63 5.09
C ILE A 92 -6.73 -11.57 6.62
N PRO A 93 -6.47 -12.69 7.32
CA PRO A 93 -6.16 -12.65 8.76
C PRO A 93 -5.00 -11.70 9.10
N SER A 94 -3.93 -11.70 8.29
CA SER A 94 -2.78 -10.81 8.53
C SER A 94 -3.16 -9.34 8.42
N ILE A 95 -4.09 -8.99 7.52
CA ILE A 95 -4.54 -7.61 7.32
C ILE A 95 -5.30 -7.13 8.54
N PHE A 96 -6.26 -7.91 9.04
CA PHE A 96 -7.01 -7.53 10.23
C PHE A 96 -6.12 -7.39 11.47
N SER A 97 -5.11 -8.24 11.61
CA SER A 97 -4.15 -8.12 12.72
C SER A 97 -3.32 -6.83 12.65
N SER A 98 -3.03 -6.34 11.43
CA SER A 98 -2.22 -5.13 11.21
C SER A 98 -3.04 -3.84 11.16
N CYS A 99 -4.36 -3.95 10.96
CA CYS A 99 -5.30 -2.85 10.73
C CYS A 99 -6.39 -2.78 11.82
N PRO A 100 -6.04 -2.65 13.12
CA PRO A 100 -7.01 -2.70 14.22
C PRO A 100 -8.05 -1.57 14.20
N ASN A 101 -7.76 -0.46 13.51
CA ASN A 101 -8.61 0.73 13.46
C ASN A 101 -9.46 0.82 12.18
N VAL A 102 -9.34 -0.15 11.26
CA VAL A 102 -10.08 -0.13 9.99
C VAL A 102 -11.56 -0.39 10.24
N LYS A 103 -12.38 0.56 9.79
CA LYS A 103 -13.85 0.48 9.83
C LYS A 103 -14.45 0.08 8.49
N TYR A 104 -13.72 0.37 7.41
CA TYR A 104 -14.15 0.09 6.04
C TYR A 104 -13.06 -0.69 5.32
N LEU A 105 -13.39 -1.93 4.93
CA LEU A 105 -12.53 -2.78 4.11
C LEU A 105 -13.25 -3.11 2.81
N THR A 106 -12.67 -2.72 1.69
CA THR A 106 -13.13 -3.11 0.36
C THR A 106 -12.11 -4.04 -0.27
N MET A 107 -12.52 -5.23 -0.68
CA MET A 107 -11.68 -6.19 -1.38
C MET A 107 -12.25 -6.43 -2.78
N GLU A 108 -11.42 -6.22 -3.81
CA GLU A 108 -11.79 -6.44 -5.20
C GLU A 108 -10.87 -7.54 -5.80
N GLY A 109 -11.41 -8.58 -6.43
CA GLY A 109 -10.60 -9.64 -7.06
C GLY A 109 -11.07 -11.06 -6.76
N GLU A 110 -10.91 -11.94 -7.75
CA GLU A 110 -11.45 -13.31 -7.76
C GLU A 110 -10.79 -14.23 -6.71
N GLU A 111 -11.65 -15.00 -6.02
CA GLU A 111 -11.39 -16.03 -5.01
C GLU A 111 -10.65 -15.56 -3.74
N CYS A 112 -11.44 -15.03 -2.78
CA CYS A 112 -11.05 -15.02 -1.38
C CYS A 112 -11.07 -16.48 -0.88
N ILE A 113 -9.89 -17.08 -0.68
CA ILE A 113 -9.81 -18.37 0.02
C ILE A 113 -9.97 -18.05 1.51
N ALA A 114 -11.10 -18.48 2.07
CA ALA A 114 -11.49 -18.28 3.47
C ALA A 114 -10.68 -19.18 4.43
#